data_AF-A0A9D2EX07-F1
#
_entry.id   AF-A0A9D2EX07-F1
#
_cell.length_a   1.000
_cell.length_b   1.000
_cell.length_c   1.000
_cell.angle_alpha   90.00
_cell.angle_beta   90.00
_cell.angle_gamma   90.00
#
_symmetry.space_group_name_H-M   'P 1'
#
loop_
_entity.id
_entity.type
_entity.pdbx_description
1 polymer ?
#
loop_
_entity_poly.entity_id
_entity_poly.type
_entity_poly.pdbx_seq_one_letter_code
_entity_poly.pdbx_strand_id
1 'polypeptide(L)'
;AKLIVDTAQKTGARVSGPIPLPTERNLYTVIRSPHKDKDSREQFEMRTHKRLIDILDPSPSTVDSLMRLDLPAGVDIEIKL
;
A
#
# COMPACT_ATOMS: atom_id res chain seq x y z
N ALA A 1 3.08 -5.92 -4.42
CA ALA A 1 4.11 -6.41 -3.47
C ALA A 1 4.99 -7.51 -4.08
N LYS A 2 4.46 -8.68 -4.45
CA LYS A 2 5.27 -9.78 -5.00
C LYS A 2 6.11 -9.37 -6.22
N LEU A 3 5.48 -8.65 -7.15
CA LEU A 3 6.14 -8.13 -8.36
C LEU A 3 7.39 -7.28 -8.03
N ILE A 4 7.29 -6.37 -7.05
CA ILE A 4 8.36 -5.45 -6.62
C ILE A 4 9.52 -6.20 -5.97
N VAL A 5 9.20 -7.18 -5.12
CA VAL A 5 10.20 -8.02 -4.45
C VAL A 5 10.93 -8.88 -5.47
N ASP A 6 10.21 -9.47 -6.42
CA ASP A 6 10.80 -10.31 -7.48
C ASP A 6 11.72 -9.50 -8.40
N THR A 7 11.38 -8.25 -8.75
CA THR A 7 12.29 -7.39 -9.54
C THR A 7 13.52 -6.99 -8.76
N ALA A 8 13.37 -6.57 -7.50
CA ALA A 8 14.51 -6.18 -6.69
C ALA A 8 15.47 -7.36 -6.40
N GLN A 9 14.95 -8.59 -6.28
CA GLN A 9 15.78 -9.79 -6.22
C GLN A 9 16.48 -10.11 -7.54
N LYS A 10 15.80 -9.93 -8.68
CA LYS A 10 16.40 -10.15 -10.02
C LYS A 10 17.55 -9.19 -10.32
N THR A 11 17.48 -7.95 -9.83
CA THR A 11 18.55 -6.95 -10.01
C THR A 11 19.70 -7.13 -9.01
N GLY A 12 19.64 -8.13 -8.12
CA GLY A 12 20.71 -8.50 -7.20
C GLY A 12 20.71 -7.72 -5.87
N ALA A 13 19.65 -6.95 -5.59
CA ALA A 13 19.54 -6.23 -4.32
C ALA A 13 19.05 -7.17 -3.20
N ARG A 14 19.63 -7.05 -2.00
CA ARG A 14 19.10 -7.72 -0.81
C ARG A 14 17.85 -7.00 -0.33
N VAL A 15 16.71 -7.67 -0.48
CA VAL A 15 15.40 -7.18 -0.07
C VAL A 15 15.06 -7.76 1.29
N SER A 16 14.81 -6.90 2.28
CA SER A 16 14.02 -7.30 3.44
C SER A 16 12.57 -7.37 3.00
N GLY A 17 11.96 -8.53 3.18
CA GLY A 17 10.65 -8.88 2.63
C GLY A 17 9.56 -7.85 2.96
N PRO A 18 8.40 -7.92 2.29
CA PRO A 18 7.35 -6.93 2.48
C PRO A 18 6.80 -7.02 3.91
N ILE A 19 7.25 -6.13 4.79
CA ILE A 19 6.83 -6.04 6.19
C ILE A 19 5.43 -5.41 6.19
N PRO A 20 4.41 -6.12 6.69
CA PRO A 20 3.08 -5.56 6.83
C PRO A 20 3.09 -4.55 7.98
N LEU A 21 2.77 -3.30 7.67
CA LEU A 21 2.53 -2.30 8.71
C LEU A 21 1.07 -2.39 9.18
N PRO A 22 0.75 -1.92 10.40
CA PRO A 22 -0.62 -1.88 10.89
C PRO A 22 -1.55 -1.19 9.89
N THR A 23 -2.69 -1.82 9.61
CA THR A 23 -3.68 -1.28 8.70
C THR A 23 -4.48 -0.20 9.40
N GLU A 24 -4.53 0.99 8.81
CA GLU A 24 -5.39 2.06 9.31
C GLU A 24 -6.83 1.77 8.90
N ARG A 25 -7.72 1.77 9.89
CA ARG A 25 -9.15 1.51 9.70
C ARG A 25 -9.95 2.74 10.11
N ASN A 26 -10.51 3.42 9.12
CA ASN A 26 -11.41 4.55 9.32
C ASN A 26 -12.85 4.08 9.18
N LEU A 27 -13.65 4.23 10.24
CA LEU A 27 -15.07 3.88 10.24
C LEU A 27 -15.91 5.15 10.07
N TYR A 28 -16.86 5.08 9.15
CA TYR A 28 -17.79 6.16 8.86
C TYR A 28 -19.22 5.64 9.07
N THR A 29 -19.95 6.30 9.95
CA THR A 29 -21.38 6.01 10.16
C THR A 29 -22.21 7.11 9.55
N VAL A 30 -23.13 6.75 8.65
CA VAL A 30 -24.04 7.70 7.99
C VAL A 30 -25.49 7.30 8.26
N ILE A 31 -26.38 8.27 8.35
CA ILE A 31 -27.82 8.01 8.44
C ILE A 31 -28.30 7.60 7.05
N ARG A 32 -29.03 6.48 6.95
CA ARG A 32 -29.54 5.98 5.66
C ARG A 32 -30.73 6.80 5.17
N SER A 33 -31.59 7.25 6.08
CA SER A 33 -32.81 7.98 5.75
C SER A 33 -32.54 9.48 5.61
N PRO A 34 -33.11 10.16 4.60
CA PRO A 34 -32.99 11.61 4.47
C PRO A 34 -33.76 12.39 5.56
N HIS A 35 -34.71 11.77 6.26
CA HIS A 35 -35.47 12.43 7.33
C HIS A 35 -35.96 11.46 8.42
N LYS A 36 -35.96 11.91 9.68
CA LYS A 36 -36.54 11.29 10.89
C LYS A 36 -35.88 10.01 11.44
N ASP A 37 -35.41 9.07 10.61
CA ASP A 37 -34.97 7.75 11.12
C ASP A 37 -33.50 7.71 11.60
N LYS A 38 -33.26 8.06 12.88
CA LYS A 38 -31.92 8.13 13.49
C LYS A 38 -31.27 6.77 13.80
N ASP A 39 -32.08 5.73 13.98
CA ASP A 39 -31.60 4.39 14.33
C ASP A 39 -31.19 3.59 13.08
N SER A 40 -31.67 4.00 11.90
CA SER A 40 -31.23 3.47 10.62
C SER A 40 -29.89 4.09 10.22
N ARG A 41 -28.80 3.43 10.62
CA ARG A 41 -27.42 3.83 10.31
C ARG A 41 -26.74 2.82 9.41
N GLU A 42 -25.94 3.34 8.49
CA GLU A 42 -25.08 2.58 7.61
C GLU A 42 -23.62 2.76 8.04
N GLN A 43 -22.89 1.65 8.08
CA GLN A 43 -21.52 1.60 8.55
C GLN A 43 -20.62 1.28 7.36
N PHE A 44 -19.76 2.22 7.01
CA PHE A 44 -18.72 2.05 6.01
C PHE A 44 -17.36 2.00 6.70
N GLU A 45 -16.42 1.27 6.12
CA GLU A 45 -15.02 1.33 6.53
C GLU A 45 -14.13 1.58 5.33
N MET A 46 -13.09 2.36 5.55
CA MET A 46 -11.98 2.50 4.63
C MET A 46 -10.75 1.89 5.30
N ARG A 47 -10.16 0.88 4.64
CA ARG A 47 -8.95 0.19 5.13
C ARG A 47 -7.77 0.57 4.25
N THR A 48 -6.76 1.19 4.85
CA THR A 48 -5.51 1.53 4.18
C THR A 48 -4.45 0.51 4.56
N HIS A 49 -4.03 -0.30 3.59
CA HIS A 49 -3.01 -1.33 3.78
C HIS A 49 -1.62 -0.78 3.48
N LYS A 50 -0.82 -0.56 4.52
CA LYS A 50 0.57 -0.11 4.38
C LYS A 50 1.51 -1.32 4.38
N ARG A 51 2.48 -1.33 3.47
CA ARG A 51 3.54 -2.34 3.40
C ARG A 51 4.87 -1.63 3.23
N LEU A 52 5.87 -2.03 4.02
CA LEU A 52 7.22 -1.52 3.92
C LEU A 52 8.10 -2.56 3.25
N ILE A 53 8.91 -2.13 2.29
CA ILE A 53 9.93 -2.94 1.64
C ILE A 53 11.23 -2.20 1.88
N ASP A 54 12.21 -2.89 2.45
CA ASP A 54 13.52 -2.31 2.75
C ASP A 54 14.59 -2.95 1.84
N ILE A 55 15.47 -2.12 1.28
CA ILE A 55 16.49 -2.51 0.31
C ILE A 55 17.85 -2.16 0.91
N LEU A 56 18.59 -3.18 1.35
CA LEU A 56 19.83 -3.02 2.11
C LEU A 56 21.03 -2.56 1.26
N ASP A 57 20.96 -2.70 -0.06
CA ASP A 57 22.01 -2.28 -1.01
C ASP A 57 21.38 -1.77 -2.32
N PRO A 58 21.13 -0.45 -2.47
CA PRO A 58 20.55 0.09 -3.68
C PRO A 58 21.62 0.23 -4.78
N SER A 59 21.57 -0.64 -5.80
CA SER A 59 22.31 -0.41 -7.04
C SER A 59 21.59 0.61 -7.93
N PRO A 60 22.29 1.44 -8.74
CA PRO A 60 21.66 2.38 -9.67
C PRO A 60 20.70 1.69 -10.66
N SER A 61 21.04 0.46 -11.07
CA SER A 61 20.19 -0.37 -11.93
C SER A 61 18.90 -0.83 -11.25
N THR A 62 18.92 -1.01 -9.92
CA THR A 62 17.73 -1.39 -9.15
C THR A 62 16.77 -0.22 -9.01
N VAL A 63 17.26 1.00 -8.75
CA VAL A 63 16.41 2.20 -8.64
C VAL A 63 15.69 2.49 -9.96
N ASP A 64 16.40 2.41 -11.07
CA ASP A 64 15.87 2.65 -12.41
C ASP A 64 14.84 1.57 -12.83
N SER A 65 15.05 0.33 -12.40
CA SER A 65 14.08 -0.77 -12.62
C SER A 65 12.81 -0.63 -11.79
N LEU A 66 12.90 -0.05 -10.59
CA LEU A 66 11.74 0.19 -9.73
C LEU A 66 10.88 1.36 -10.21
N MET A 67 11.49 2.40 -10.78
CA MET A 67 10.77 3.55 -11.35
C MET A 67 10.05 3.23 -12.66
N ARG A 68 10.57 2.30 -13.46
CA ARG A 68 9.94 1.87 -14.74
C ARG A 68 8.89 0.79 -14.57
N LEU A 69 8.59 0.40 -13.34
CA LEU A 69 7.73 -0.74 -13.09
C LEU A 69 6.26 -0.33 -13.21
N ASP A 70 5.52 -0.99 -14.11
CA ASP A 70 4.09 -0.76 -14.28
C ASP A 70 3.32 -1.28 -13.05
N LEU A 71 3.03 -0.35 -12.15
CA LEU A 71 2.28 -0.62 -10.95
C LEU A 71 0.78 -0.51 -11.24
N PRO A 72 -0.06 -1.36 -10.62
CA PRO A 72 -1.50 -1.23 -10.75
C PRO A 72 -1.95 0.12 -10.18
N ALA A 73 -2.85 0.81 -10.90
CA ALA A 73 -3.29 2.18 -10.65
C ALA A 73 -3.93 2.47 -9.26
N GLY A 74 -4.05 1.46 -8.39
CA GLY A 74 -4.59 1.58 -7.04
C GLY A 74 -3.56 1.46 -5.92
N VAL A 75 -2.26 1.50 -6.24
CA VAL A 75 -1.18 1.39 -5.26
C VAL A 75 -0.35 2.67 -5.29
N ASP A 76 -0.28 3.33 -4.14
CA ASP A 76 0.60 4.47 -3.93
C ASP A 76 1.97 4.01 -3.40
N ILE A 77 3.05 4.65 -3.83
CA ILE A 77 4.43 4.33 -3.43
C ILE A 77 5.15 5.59 -2.99
N GLU A 78 5.69 5.54 -1.78
CA GLU A 78 6.58 6.56 -1.26
C GLU A 78 8.00 5.98 -1.16
N ILE A 79 8.96 6.61 -1.83
CA ILE A 79 10.38 6.21 -1.77
C ILE A 79 11.10 7.18 -0.82
N LYS A 80 11.74 6.64 0.21
CA LYS A 80 12.64 7.38 1.11
C LYS A 80 14.06 6.85 0.93
N LEU A 81 15.01 7.77 0.73
CA LEU A 81 16.45 7.47 0.70
C LEU A 81 17.04 7.52 2.11
#